data_AF-A0A975VN21-F1
#
_entry.id   AF-A0A975VN21-F1
#
_cell.length_a   1.000
_cell.length_b   1.000
_cell.length_c   1.000
_cell.angle_alpha   90.00
_cell.angle_beta   90.00
_cell.angle_gamma   90.00
#
_symmetry.space_group_name_H-M   'P 1'
#
loop_
_entity.id
_entity.type
_entity.pdbx_description
1 polymer ?
#
loop_
_entity_poly.entity_id
_entity_poly.type
_entity_poly.pdbx_seq_one_letter_code
_entity_poly.pdbx_strand_id
1 'polypeptide(L)'
;MTTTQTTRSARSTTARALRQLGLLWAGAALAASAWAAGIHEEGYMLEASAWRNEVAGVPSPDWPVDGWYRLTPSGKSIEVQAVTPSETDRIESDEATYVRVPGARLKEGRRPVYRFSNVILRPKAGHQYELMLGKTRFSFVVESNEQGTQYAITYGGETHTYTLGLPAAATRVHTVADLDGDAMPDFLVEVGDERFLLLSTRAKPGQNPPSAQLWAMGEGC
;
A
#
# COMPACT_ATOMS: atom_id res chain seq x y z
N MET A 1 8.87 -55.21 34.19
CA MET A 1 8.83 -54.85 32.75
C MET A 1 7.71 -53.84 32.60
N THR A 2 8.06 -52.56 32.50
CA THR A 2 7.11 -51.44 32.52
C THR A 2 7.28 -50.69 31.21
N THR A 3 6.23 -50.68 30.39
CA THR A 3 6.26 -50.11 29.03
C THR A 3 5.76 -48.67 29.08
N THR A 4 6.60 -47.70 28.71
CA THR A 4 6.22 -46.29 28.57
C THR A 4 5.70 -46.03 27.15
N GLN A 5 4.40 -45.75 27.01
CA GLN A 5 3.81 -45.27 25.77
C GLN A 5 3.98 -43.75 25.67
N THR A 6 4.70 -43.29 24.65
CA THR A 6 4.80 -41.87 24.28
C THR A 6 3.82 -41.60 23.14
N THR A 7 2.73 -40.90 23.42
CA THR A 7 1.80 -40.38 22.40
C THR A 7 2.40 -39.12 21.77
N ARG A 8 2.95 -39.28 20.57
CA ARG A 8 3.37 -38.17 19.70
C ARG A 8 2.12 -37.54 19.08
N SER A 9 1.76 -36.34 19.51
CA SER A 9 0.72 -35.53 18.86
C SER A 9 1.18 -35.13 17.46
N ALA A 10 0.49 -35.62 16.43
CA ALA A 10 0.70 -35.23 15.06
C ALA A 10 0.07 -33.84 14.84
N ARG A 11 0.92 -32.82 14.71
CA ARG A 11 0.51 -31.47 14.29
C ARG A 11 0.02 -31.51 12.84
N SER A 12 -1.26 -31.20 12.63
CA SER A 12 -1.84 -30.91 11.33
C SER A 12 -1.31 -29.56 10.82
N THR A 13 -0.22 -29.59 10.07
CA THR A 13 0.40 -28.40 9.45
C THR A 13 0.80 -28.75 8.03
N THR A 14 -0.18 -28.79 7.11
CA THR A 14 0.11 -29.21 5.73
C THR A 14 -0.56 -28.42 4.62
N ALA A 15 -1.31 -27.34 4.90
CA ALA A 15 -1.85 -26.48 3.84
C ALA A 15 -1.28 -25.05 3.81
N ARG A 16 -0.95 -24.46 4.98
CA ARG A 16 -0.54 -23.06 5.07
C ARG A 16 0.97 -22.83 4.85
N ALA A 17 1.81 -23.80 5.19
CA ALA A 17 3.27 -23.72 4.99
C ALA A 17 3.71 -23.88 3.52
N LEU A 18 2.91 -24.55 2.69
CA LEU A 18 3.23 -24.73 1.26
C LEU A 18 2.99 -23.46 0.42
N ARG A 19 2.21 -22.49 0.91
CA ARG A 19 2.15 -21.15 0.29
C ARG A 19 3.32 -20.24 0.67
N GLN A 20 4.00 -20.52 1.78
CA GLN A 20 5.12 -19.70 2.27
C GLN A 20 6.46 -20.04 1.61
N LEU A 21 6.62 -21.23 1.01
CA LEU A 21 7.87 -21.66 0.37
C LEU A 21 7.94 -21.35 -1.14
N GLY A 22 6.84 -20.90 -1.76
CA GLY A 22 6.80 -20.56 -3.19
C GLY A 22 7.21 -19.12 -3.55
N LEU A 23 7.36 -18.23 -2.55
CA LEU A 23 7.49 -16.79 -2.78
C LEU A 23 8.91 -16.24 -2.67
N LEU A 24 9.88 -17.01 -2.16
CA LEU A 24 11.21 -16.49 -1.81
C LEU A 24 12.25 -16.41 -2.95
N TRP A 25 11.85 -16.71 -4.18
CA TRP A 25 12.64 -16.38 -5.40
C TRP A 25 11.79 -15.71 -6.49
N ALA A 26 10.55 -15.37 -6.16
CA ALA A 26 9.52 -15.15 -7.15
C ALA A 26 9.11 -13.67 -7.28
N GLY A 27 9.55 -12.77 -6.39
CA GLY A 27 9.21 -11.35 -6.50
C GLY A 27 9.76 -10.69 -7.77
N ALA A 28 11.05 -10.89 -8.06
CA ALA A 28 11.69 -10.30 -9.25
C ALA A 28 11.42 -11.11 -10.54
N ALA A 29 11.42 -12.45 -10.47
CA ALA A 29 11.24 -13.31 -11.64
C ALA A 29 9.77 -13.47 -12.08
N LEU A 30 8.79 -13.40 -11.16
CA LEU A 30 7.37 -13.41 -11.56
C LEU A 30 6.93 -12.07 -12.16
N ALA A 31 7.56 -10.95 -11.77
CA ALA A 31 7.30 -9.67 -12.42
C ALA A 31 7.61 -9.76 -13.93
N ALA A 32 8.82 -10.20 -14.30
CA ALA A 32 9.21 -10.31 -15.71
C ALA A 32 8.37 -11.32 -16.53
N SER A 33 7.85 -12.39 -15.92
CA SER A 33 7.03 -13.41 -16.62
C SER A 33 5.54 -13.08 -16.66
N ALA A 34 5.05 -12.20 -15.78
CA ALA A 34 3.70 -11.64 -15.84
C ALA A 34 3.50 -10.72 -17.07
N TRP A 35 4.55 -10.01 -17.50
CA TRP A 35 4.55 -9.15 -18.70
C TRP A 35 4.19 -9.91 -19.99
N ALA A 36 4.66 -11.15 -20.14
CA ALA A 36 4.38 -11.96 -21.33
C ALA A 36 2.96 -12.57 -21.33
N ALA A 37 2.30 -12.62 -20.17
CA ALA A 37 1.00 -13.26 -19.97
C ALA A 37 -0.17 -12.28 -19.87
N GLY A 38 0.08 -10.96 -19.91
CA GLY A 38 -0.97 -9.95 -19.74
C GLY A 38 -1.59 -9.94 -18.34
N ILE A 39 -0.86 -10.44 -17.34
CA ILE A 39 -1.31 -10.41 -15.94
C ILE A 39 -1.06 -8.99 -15.43
N HIS A 40 -2.12 -8.34 -14.93
CA HIS A 40 -1.99 -7.04 -14.27
C HIS A 40 -1.06 -7.18 -13.06
N GLU A 41 0.10 -6.50 -13.10
CA GLU A 41 0.97 -6.41 -11.93
C GLU A 41 0.29 -5.53 -10.86
N GLU A 42 0.10 -6.09 -9.67
CA GLU A 42 -0.37 -5.36 -8.49
C GLU A 42 0.76 -4.46 -7.96
N GLY A 43 0.40 -3.31 -7.39
CA GLY A 43 1.38 -2.46 -6.71
C GLY A 43 1.71 -2.98 -5.32
N TYR A 44 2.95 -2.77 -4.90
CA TYR A 44 3.49 -3.27 -3.64
C TYR A 44 3.93 -2.13 -2.75
N MET A 45 3.71 -2.29 -1.45
CA MET A 45 4.29 -1.44 -0.42
C MET A 45 5.06 -2.31 0.56
N LEU A 46 6.18 -1.77 1.06
CA LEU A 46 7.07 -2.43 2.03
C LEU A 46 7.44 -1.45 3.14
N GLU A 47 7.57 -1.95 4.36
CA GLU A 47 8.24 -1.22 5.43
C GLU A 47 9.76 -1.18 5.19
N ALA A 48 10.46 -0.26 5.87
CA ALA A 48 11.90 -0.10 5.70
C ALA A 48 12.69 -1.40 5.96
N SER A 49 12.31 -2.17 6.99
CA SER A 49 12.97 -3.45 7.30
C SER A 49 12.79 -4.48 6.18
N ALA A 50 11.56 -4.66 5.67
CA ALA A 50 11.25 -5.56 4.58
C ALA A 50 11.94 -5.13 3.28
N TRP A 51 11.93 -3.83 2.96
CA TRP A 51 12.65 -3.27 1.82
C TRP A 51 14.13 -3.66 1.81
N ARG A 52 14.83 -3.46 2.94
CA ARG A 52 16.24 -3.79 3.07
C ARG A 52 16.51 -5.27 2.84
N ASN A 53 15.68 -6.12 3.45
CA ASN A 53 15.88 -7.56 3.42
C ASN A 53 15.51 -8.20 2.08
N GLU A 54 14.48 -7.69 1.41
CA GLU A 54 13.86 -8.36 0.25
C GLU A 54 14.24 -7.72 -1.08
N VAL A 55 14.53 -6.42 -1.12
CA VAL A 55 14.77 -5.70 -2.39
C VAL A 55 16.16 -5.11 -2.45
N ALA A 56 16.57 -4.38 -1.41
CA ALA A 56 17.83 -3.62 -1.46
C ALA A 56 19.06 -4.55 -1.54
N GLY A 57 19.01 -5.71 -0.88
CA GLY A 57 20.06 -6.73 -0.94
C GLY A 57 20.11 -7.55 -2.23
N VAL A 58 19.15 -7.39 -3.16
CA VAL A 58 19.07 -8.18 -4.39
C VAL A 58 19.70 -7.39 -5.54
N PRO A 59 20.85 -7.84 -6.10
CA PRO A 59 21.40 -7.25 -7.31
C PRO A 59 20.40 -7.48 -8.45
N SER A 60 19.70 -6.43 -8.88
CA SER A 60 18.75 -6.51 -9.99
C SER A 60 19.33 -5.81 -11.22
N PRO A 61 19.78 -6.55 -12.25
CA PRO A 61 20.09 -5.96 -13.55
C PRO A 61 18.85 -5.36 -14.23
N ASP A 62 17.65 -5.80 -13.83
CA ASP A 62 16.36 -5.40 -14.39
C ASP A 62 15.55 -4.61 -13.36
N TRP A 63 16.05 -3.42 -12.99
CA TRP A 63 15.28 -2.52 -12.12
C TRP A 63 13.99 -2.07 -12.83
N PRO A 64 12.84 -2.09 -12.15
CA PRO A 64 11.57 -1.71 -12.77
C PRO A 64 11.65 -0.30 -13.37
N VAL A 65 11.15 -0.13 -14.59
CA VAL A 65 11.14 1.17 -15.30
C VAL A 65 10.26 2.20 -14.59
N ASP A 66 9.21 1.73 -13.92
CA ASP A 66 8.36 2.48 -13.01
C ASP A 66 9.09 2.89 -11.71
N GLY A 67 10.09 2.10 -11.30
CA GLY A 67 10.94 2.36 -10.15
C GLY A 67 10.27 2.07 -8.81
N TRP A 68 11.08 2.13 -7.75
CA TRP A 68 10.61 2.16 -6.37
C TRP A 68 10.78 3.55 -5.80
N TYR A 69 9.86 3.92 -4.92
CA TYR A 69 9.88 5.21 -4.25
C TYR A 69 9.81 5.01 -2.75
N ARG A 70 10.61 5.79 -2.03
CA ARG A 70 10.50 5.94 -0.59
C ARG A 70 9.59 7.12 -0.28
N LEU A 71 8.61 6.87 0.57
CA LEU A 71 7.70 7.86 1.12
C LEU A 71 8.06 8.09 2.60
N THR A 72 8.54 9.29 2.92
CA THR A 72 8.92 9.64 4.29
C THR A 72 8.03 10.76 4.82
N PRO A 73 7.19 10.51 5.84
CA PRO A 73 6.45 11.58 6.50
C PRO A 73 7.39 12.64 7.07
N SER A 74 7.10 13.92 6.81
CA SER A 74 7.91 15.05 7.28
C SER A 74 7.01 16.23 7.65
N GLY A 75 6.47 16.20 8.86
CA GLY A 75 5.63 17.26 9.42
C GLY A 75 4.34 17.51 8.63
N LYS A 76 4.37 18.49 7.71
CA LYS A 76 3.23 18.87 6.85
C LYS A 76 3.42 18.48 5.38
N SER A 77 4.37 17.61 5.12
CA SER A 77 4.69 17.11 3.81
C SER A 77 5.05 15.64 3.88
N ILE A 78 5.02 14.98 2.74
CA ILE A 78 5.64 13.68 2.54
C ILE A 78 6.77 13.87 1.53
N GLU A 79 7.95 13.40 1.88
CA GLU A 79 9.10 13.40 0.98
C GLU A 79 9.05 12.14 0.13
N VAL A 80 8.97 12.33 -1.18
CA VAL A 80 8.97 11.26 -2.18
C VAL A 80 10.34 11.23 -2.83
N GLN A 81 10.99 10.08 -2.81
CA GLN A 81 12.31 9.92 -3.39
C GLN A 81 12.39 8.60 -4.17
N ALA A 82 12.86 8.63 -5.41
CA ALA A 82 13.17 7.40 -6.12
C ALA A 82 14.35 6.70 -5.45
N VAL A 83 14.27 5.39 -5.29
CA VAL A 83 15.33 4.59 -4.67
C VAL A 83 15.85 3.55 -5.64
N THR A 84 17.10 3.15 -5.41
CA THR A 84 17.77 2.05 -6.11
C THR A 84 18.23 0.99 -5.10
N PRO A 85 18.43 -0.28 -5.50
CA PRO A 85 18.73 -1.34 -4.54
C PRO A 85 20.05 -1.09 -3.81
N SER A 86 21.01 -0.43 -4.45
CA SER A 86 22.32 -0.10 -3.87
C SER A 86 22.31 1.01 -2.80
N GLU A 87 21.15 1.61 -2.48
CA GLU A 87 21.05 2.69 -1.49
C GLU A 87 20.77 2.19 -0.04
N THR A 88 21.22 0.98 0.31
CA THR A 88 21.06 0.35 1.65
C THR A 88 21.64 1.12 2.83
N ASP A 89 22.62 2.01 2.59
CA ASP A 89 23.47 2.58 3.65
C ASP A 89 22.98 3.94 4.19
N ARG A 90 21.91 4.51 3.64
CA ARG A 90 21.34 5.75 4.20
C ARG A 90 20.57 5.41 5.48
N ILE A 91 20.72 6.19 6.54
CA ILE A 91 19.89 6.07 7.74
C ILE A 91 18.43 6.27 7.32
N GLU A 92 17.68 5.18 7.25
CA GLU A 92 16.27 5.17 6.88
C GLU A 92 15.44 5.50 8.13
N SER A 93 14.41 6.33 7.97
CA SER A 93 13.39 6.47 9.01
C SER A 93 12.62 5.15 9.08
N ASP A 94 12.43 4.59 10.27
CA ASP A 94 11.55 3.42 10.46
C ASP A 94 10.10 3.73 10.07
N GLU A 95 9.73 5.01 9.97
CA GLU A 95 8.41 5.46 9.49
C GLU A 95 8.31 5.50 7.95
N ALA A 96 9.40 5.24 7.22
CA ALA A 96 9.40 5.27 5.77
C ALA A 96 8.63 4.06 5.20
N THR A 97 7.81 4.33 4.17
CA THR A 97 7.15 3.29 3.38
C THR A 97 7.73 3.29 1.98
N TYR A 98 8.13 2.12 1.49
CA TYR A 98 8.62 1.91 0.14
C TYR A 98 7.47 1.45 -0.74
N VAL A 99 7.34 2.01 -1.93
CA VAL A 99 6.22 1.73 -2.82
C VAL A 99 6.67 1.55 -4.26
N ARG A 100 6.06 0.57 -4.93
CA ARG A 100 6.10 0.40 -6.37
C ARG A 100 4.68 0.38 -6.90
N VAL A 101 4.43 1.16 -7.94
CA VAL A 101 3.12 1.26 -8.58
C VAL A 101 3.28 0.96 -10.06
N PRO A 102 3.07 -0.29 -10.51
CA PRO A 102 3.30 -0.70 -11.90
C PRO A 102 2.55 0.18 -12.91
N GLY A 103 3.30 0.78 -13.83
CA GLY A 103 2.75 1.68 -14.86
C GLY A 103 2.46 3.11 -14.39
N ALA A 104 2.84 3.48 -13.16
CA ALA A 104 2.82 4.86 -12.69
C ALA A 104 4.18 5.27 -12.11
N ARG A 105 4.46 6.56 -12.12
CA ARG A 105 5.63 7.15 -11.48
C ARG A 105 5.17 8.17 -10.46
N LEU A 106 5.81 8.16 -9.29
CA LEU A 106 5.57 9.20 -8.30
C LEU A 106 6.48 10.39 -8.56
N LYS A 107 6.00 11.58 -8.23
CA LYS A 107 6.73 12.82 -8.42
C LYS A 107 7.63 13.08 -7.23
N GLU A 108 8.94 13.03 -7.48
CA GLU A 108 9.96 13.25 -6.45
C GLU A 108 9.89 14.66 -5.83
N GLY A 109 10.37 14.75 -4.59
CA GLY A 109 10.43 15.96 -3.79
C GLY A 109 9.40 15.99 -2.66
N ARG A 110 9.30 17.15 -2.01
CA ARG A 110 8.35 17.37 -0.91
C ARG A 110 6.96 17.65 -1.46
N ARG A 111 6.01 16.79 -1.12
CA ARG A 111 4.61 16.90 -1.51
C ARG A 111 3.79 17.38 -0.30
N PRO A 112 3.05 18.51 -0.40
CA PRO A 112 2.26 19.00 0.71
C PRO A 112 1.12 18.02 1.01
N VAL A 113 0.88 17.77 2.30
CA VAL A 113 -0.23 16.92 2.74
C VAL A 113 -1.39 17.78 3.23
N TYR A 114 -2.62 17.35 2.96
CA TYR A 114 -3.78 17.88 3.66
C TYR A 114 -3.66 17.54 5.15
N ARG A 115 -3.83 18.55 6.00
CA ARG A 115 -3.73 18.36 7.44
C ARG A 115 -5.11 18.26 8.07
N PHE A 116 -5.44 17.07 8.55
CA PHE A 116 -6.56 16.89 9.46
C PHE A 116 -6.25 17.57 10.81
N SER A 117 -7.27 18.11 11.47
CA SER A 117 -7.12 18.76 12.78
C SER A 117 -6.47 17.85 13.83
N ASN A 118 -6.69 16.53 13.71
CA ASN A 118 -6.19 15.50 14.62
C ASN A 118 -5.07 14.63 14.01
N VAL A 119 -4.39 15.12 12.96
CA VAL A 119 -3.34 14.42 12.18
C VAL A 119 -3.87 13.24 11.36
N ILE A 120 -4.79 12.43 11.89
CA ILE A 120 -5.44 11.29 11.23
C ILE A 120 -6.94 11.57 11.11
N LEU A 121 -7.52 11.29 9.95
CA LEU A 121 -8.98 11.25 9.77
C LEU A 121 -9.50 9.83 10.06
N ARG A 122 -10.50 9.73 10.93
CA ARG A 122 -11.27 8.51 11.18
C ARG A 122 -12.67 8.70 10.59
N PRO A 123 -12.88 8.35 9.31
CA PRO A 123 -14.13 8.65 8.64
C PRO A 123 -15.28 7.84 9.25
N LYS A 124 -16.35 8.54 9.61
CA LYS A 124 -17.66 7.95 9.87
C LYS A 124 -18.28 7.45 8.57
N ALA A 125 -18.75 6.21 8.56
CA ALA A 125 -19.42 5.63 7.40
C ALA A 125 -20.63 6.49 6.97
N GLY A 126 -20.78 6.71 5.67
CA GLY A 126 -21.85 7.52 5.06
C GLY A 126 -21.72 9.04 5.29
N HIS A 127 -20.69 9.51 5.99
CA HIS A 127 -20.45 10.95 6.13
C HIS A 127 -19.59 11.48 4.99
N GLN A 128 -20.07 12.55 4.34
CA GLN A 128 -19.33 13.23 3.29
C GLN A 128 -18.41 14.31 3.88
N TYR A 129 -17.12 14.16 3.62
CA TYR A 129 -16.09 15.12 3.98
C TYR A 129 -15.78 16.00 2.76
N GLU A 130 -15.93 17.32 2.92
CA GLU A 130 -15.50 18.30 1.92
C GLU A 130 -14.12 18.82 2.30
N LEU A 131 -13.13 18.57 1.44
CA LEU A 131 -11.71 18.79 1.72
C LEU A 131 -11.07 19.66 0.62
N MET A 132 -9.88 20.18 0.89
CA MET A 132 -9.13 21.02 -0.06
C MET A 132 -7.66 20.63 -0.10
N LEU A 133 -7.18 20.18 -1.27
CA LEU A 133 -5.76 19.93 -1.51
C LEU A 133 -5.21 21.07 -2.39
N GLY A 134 -4.40 21.94 -1.79
CA GLY A 134 -3.94 23.17 -2.45
C GLY A 134 -5.13 24.07 -2.81
N LYS A 135 -5.45 24.17 -4.10
CA LYS A 135 -6.61 24.93 -4.62
C LYS A 135 -7.77 24.04 -5.08
N THR A 136 -7.58 22.72 -5.08
CA THR A 136 -8.54 21.75 -5.58
C THR A 136 -9.46 21.33 -4.44
N ARG A 137 -10.78 21.53 -4.61
CA ARG A 137 -11.80 20.97 -3.71
C ARG A 137 -12.15 19.55 -4.17
N PHE A 138 -12.31 18.65 -3.21
CA PHE A 138 -12.80 17.30 -3.44
C PHE A 138 -13.68 16.87 -2.27
N SER A 139 -14.57 15.92 -2.52
CA SER A 139 -15.31 15.24 -1.47
C SER A 139 -14.82 13.81 -1.30
N PHE A 140 -14.96 13.31 -0.08
CA PHE A 140 -14.54 11.97 0.32
C PHE A 140 -15.64 11.34 1.16
N VAL A 141 -16.09 10.15 0.79
CA VAL A 141 -17.07 9.36 1.53
C VAL A 141 -16.52 7.95 1.72
N VAL A 142 -16.73 7.40 2.91
CA VAL A 142 -16.46 5.98 3.18
C VAL A 142 -17.77 5.30 3.47
N GLU A 143 -18.06 4.18 2.81
CA GLU A 143 -19.26 3.38 3.01
C GLU A 143 -18.88 1.92 3.28
N SER A 144 -19.67 1.22 4.08
CA SER A 144 -19.58 -0.23 4.21
C SER A 144 -20.72 -0.88 3.43
N ASN A 145 -20.42 -1.92 2.67
CA ASN A 145 -21.42 -2.77 2.05
C ASN A 145 -21.01 -4.25 2.12
N GLU A 146 -21.78 -5.13 1.48
CA GLU A 146 -21.54 -6.58 1.47
C GLU A 146 -20.21 -6.97 0.82
N GLN A 147 -19.63 -6.11 -0.03
CA GLN A 147 -18.37 -6.33 -0.74
C GLN A 147 -17.15 -5.77 0.01
N GLY A 148 -17.36 -5.07 1.13
CA GLY A 148 -16.30 -4.46 1.94
C GLY A 148 -16.53 -2.96 2.16
N THR A 149 -15.44 -2.22 2.35
CA THR A 149 -15.47 -0.76 2.47
C THR A 149 -15.23 -0.11 1.12
N GLN A 150 -16.15 0.75 0.72
CA GLN A 150 -16.02 1.61 -0.44
C GLN A 150 -15.53 3.00 -0.04
N TYR A 151 -14.56 3.50 -0.79
CA TYR A 151 -14.01 4.84 -0.68
C TYR A 151 -14.39 5.58 -1.94
N ALA A 152 -15.34 6.50 -1.85
CA ALA A 152 -15.75 7.34 -2.96
C ALA A 152 -15.05 8.70 -2.84
N ILE A 153 -14.31 9.08 -3.88
CA ILE A 153 -13.63 10.36 -3.99
C ILE A 153 -14.23 11.09 -5.18
N THR A 154 -14.80 12.26 -4.92
CA THR A 154 -15.38 13.10 -5.99
C THR A 154 -14.55 14.35 -6.17
N TYR A 155 -14.07 14.58 -7.39
CA TYR A 155 -13.38 15.81 -7.79
C TYR A 155 -13.71 16.11 -9.25
N GLY A 156 -13.75 17.39 -9.63
CA GLY A 156 -14.08 17.77 -11.01
C GLY A 156 -15.48 17.34 -11.51
N GLY A 157 -16.37 16.89 -10.61
CA GLY A 157 -17.69 16.35 -10.96
C GLY A 157 -17.72 14.85 -11.25
N GLU A 158 -16.58 14.16 -11.19
CA GLU A 158 -16.46 12.71 -11.37
C GLU A 158 -16.25 12.02 -10.03
N THR A 159 -16.81 10.81 -9.87
CA THR A 159 -16.67 10.00 -8.66
C THR A 159 -15.89 8.72 -8.97
N HIS A 160 -14.85 8.52 -8.18
CA HIS A 160 -13.92 7.39 -8.26
C HIS A 160 -14.09 6.55 -6.99
N THR A 161 -14.38 5.26 -7.16
CA THR A 161 -14.63 4.38 -6.03
C THR A 161 -13.54 3.33 -5.91
N TYR A 162 -13.01 3.13 -4.71
CA TYR A 162 -12.13 2.00 -4.38
C TYR A 162 -12.85 1.05 -3.44
N THR A 163 -12.75 -0.26 -3.66
CA THR A 163 -13.33 -1.26 -2.76
C THR A 163 -12.20 -1.99 -2.03
N LEU A 164 -12.14 -1.87 -0.71
CA LEU A 164 -11.21 -2.60 0.14
C LEU A 164 -12.01 -3.64 0.94
N GLY A 165 -11.55 -4.89 0.97
CA GLY A 165 -12.29 -6.02 1.58
C GLY A 165 -12.38 -6.04 3.11
N LEU A 166 -12.15 -4.89 3.76
CA LEU A 166 -12.05 -4.72 5.21
C LEU A 166 -13.14 -3.77 5.71
N PRO A 167 -13.53 -3.77 6.99
CA PRO A 167 -14.65 -2.97 7.50
C PRO A 167 -14.32 -1.49 7.72
N ALA A 168 -15.27 -0.59 7.41
CA ALA A 168 -15.01 0.86 7.38
C ALA A 168 -14.68 1.42 8.77
N ALA A 169 -15.19 0.81 9.83
CA ALA A 169 -14.94 1.22 11.21
C ALA A 169 -13.45 1.17 11.60
N ALA A 170 -12.64 0.40 10.87
CA ALA A 170 -11.20 0.28 11.10
C ALA A 170 -10.38 1.29 10.26
N THR A 171 -11.04 2.15 9.48
CA THR A 171 -10.37 3.06 8.55
C THR A 171 -9.67 4.22 9.26
N ARG A 172 -8.44 4.49 8.84
CA ARG A 172 -7.65 5.67 9.21
C ARG A 172 -7.02 6.25 7.94
N VAL A 173 -7.32 7.50 7.62
CA VAL A 173 -6.64 8.21 6.53
C VAL A 173 -5.48 8.99 7.14
N HIS A 174 -4.26 8.61 6.77
CA HIS A 174 -3.02 9.20 7.30
C HIS A 174 -2.57 10.37 6.46
N THR A 175 -2.61 10.20 5.14
CA THR A 175 -2.13 11.20 4.20
C THR A 175 -3.13 11.39 3.10
N VAL A 176 -3.37 12.66 2.76
CA VAL A 176 -3.93 13.04 1.46
C VAL A 176 -2.97 14.02 0.81
N ALA A 177 -2.42 13.68 -0.34
CA ALA A 177 -1.41 14.46 -1.05
C ALA A 177 -1.50 14.20 -2.55
N ASP A 178 -0.93 15.07 -3.37
CA ASP A 178 -0.76 14.83 -4.80
C ASP A 178 0.61 14.15 -4.95
N LEU A 179 0.69 12.83 -5.03
CA LEU A 179 1.94 12.06 -4.99
C LEU A 179 2.55 11.85 -6.37
N ASP A 180 1.73 11.77 -7.41
CA ASP A 180 2.18 11.54 -8.79
C ASP A 180 2.25 12.82 -9.66
N GLY A 181 1.76 13.95 -9.14
CA GLY A 181 1.92 15.26 -9.77
C GLY A 181 0.76 15.70 -10.65
N ASP A 182 -0.38 15.03 -10.59
CA ASP A 182 -1.56 15.26 -11.41
C ASP A 182 -2.52 16.33 -10.86
N ALA A 183 -2.22 16.88 -9.68
CA ALA A 183 -3.05 17.82 -8.92
C ALA A 183 -4.37 17.25 -8.37
N MET A 184 -4.49 15.92 -8.28
CA MET A 184 -5.61 15.21 -7.67
C MET A 184 -5.19 14.64 -6.30
N PRO A 185 -6.15 14.33 -5.42
CA PRO A 185 -5.83 13.81 -4.09
C PRO A 185 -5.52 12.31 -4.14
N ASP A 186 -4.31 11.93 -3.77
CA ASP A 186 -3.94 10.55 -3.50
C ASP A 186 -4.00 10.27 -1.99
N PHE A 187 -4.31 9.04 -1.64
CA PHE A 187 -4.59 8.66 -0.25
C PHE A 187 -3.66 7.55 0.21
N LEU A 188 -3.10 7.74 1.41
CA LEU A 188 -2.51 6.67 2.20
C LEU A 188 -3.50 6.31 3.31
N VAL A 189 -4.15 5.15 3.19
CA VAL A 189 -5.17 4.69 4.12
C VAL A 189 -4.72 3.43 4.84
N GLU A 190 -5.03 3.34 6.13
CA GLU A 190 -4.96 2.10 6.88
C GLU A 190 -6.37 1.59 7.14
N VAL A 191 -6.56 0.28 7.02
CA VAL A 191 -7.81 -0.39 7.36
C VAL A 191 -7.45 -1.64 8.14
N GLY A 192 -7.78 -1.66 9.43
CA GLY A 192 -7.25 -2.69 10.32
C GLY A 192 -5.72 -2.60 10.38
N ASP A 193 -5.04 -3.68 10.04
CA ASP A 193 -3.58 -3.78 10.04
C ASP A 193 -2.95 -3.62 8.64
N GLU A 194 -3.77 -3.38 7.61
CA GLU A 194 -3.30 -3.22 6.24
C GLU A 194 -3.23 -1.75 5.84
N ARG A 195 -2.22 -1.39 5.04
CA ARG A 195 -2.04 -0.04 4.50
C ARG A 195 -2.15 -0.07 2.98
N PHE A 196 -2.84 0.91 2.41
CA PHE A 196 -3.11 1.00 0.98
C PHE A 196 -2.74 2.38 0.46
N LEU A 197 -2.20 2.40 -0.75
CA LEU A 197 -2.03 3.60 -1.56
C LEU A 197 -3.14 3.63 -2.62
N LEU A 198 -3.90 4.73 -2.66
CA LEU A 198 -4.93 4.98 -3.67
C LEU A 198 -4.47 6.18 -4.50
N LEU A 199 -3.98 5.95 -5.72
CA LEU A 199 -3.67 7.02 -6.67
C LEU A 199 -4.92 7.37 -7.47
N SER A 200 -5.34 8.61 -7.41
CA SER A 200 -6.57 9.04 -8.09
C SER A 200 -6.41 9.04 -9.61
N THR A 201 -5.22 9.31 -10.15
CA THR A 201 -4.92 9.19 -11.60
C THR A 201 -5.29 7.83 -12.19
N ARG A 202 -5.21 6.79 -11.37
CA ARG A 202 -5.40 5.40 -11.80
C ARG A 202 -6.82 4.93 -11.65
N ALA A 203 -7.67 5.69 -10.97
CA ALA A 203 -9.06 5.33 -10.84
C ALA A 203 -9.84 5.67 -12.11
N LYS A 204 -10.59 4.71 -12.59
CA LYS A 204 -11.67 4.94 -13.55
C LYS A 204 -12.97 5.20 -12.78
N PRO A 205 -13.95 5.89 -13.37
CA PRO A 205 -15.28 5.94 -12.80
C PRO A 205 -15.80 4.52 -12.51
N GLY A 206 -16.32 4.30 -11.30
CA GLY A 206 -16.72 2.97 -10.83
C GLY A 206 -15.73 2.36 -9.83
N GLN A 207 -15.68 1.02 -9.77
CA GLN A 207 -14.89 0.28 -8.78
C GLN A 207 -13.45 0.04 -9.23
N ASN A 208 -12.50 0.38 -8.36
CA ASN A 208 -11.07 0.24 -8.60
C ASN A 208 -10.40 -0.55 -7.47
N PRO A 209 -9.38 -1.39 -7.78
CA PRO A 209 -8.48 -1.93 -6.77
C PRO A 209 -7.56 -0.83 -6.20
N PRO A 210 -6.90 -1.06 -5.05
CA PRO A 210 -5.85 -0.17 -4.57
C PRO A 210 -4.69 -0.08 -5.57
N SER A 211 -3.97 1.04 -5.58
CA SER A 211 -2.81 1.22 -6.46
C SER A 211 -1.57 0.50 -5.94
N ALA A 212 -1.43 0.37 -4.62
CA ALA A 212 -0.47 -0.51 -3.97
C ALA A 212 -0.95 -0.89 -2.56
N GLN A 213 -0.43 -1.98 -2.01
CA GLN A 213 -0.83 -2.50 -0.71
C GLN A 213 0.38 -2.99 0.10
N LEU A 214 0.36 -2.70 1.41
CA LEU A 214 1.23 -3.28 2.42
C LEU A 214 0.39 -4.24 3.25
N TRP A 215 0.74 -5.52 3.22
CA TRP A 215 0.16 -6.50 4.13
C TRP A 215 0.87 -6.40 5.48
N ALA A 216 0.11 -6.48 6.57
CA ALA A 216 0.71 -6.71 7.88
C ALA A 216 1.55 -8.00 7.81
N MET A 217 2.88 -7.85 7.89
CA MET A 217 3.77 -8.97 8.17
C MET A 217 3.45 -9.37 9.60
N GLY A 218 2.52 -10.31 9.78
CA GLY A 218 1.99 -10.68 11.09
C GLY A 218 3.10 -10.84 12.11
N GLU A 219 3.04 -10.05 13.18
CA GLU A 219 3.84 -10.32 14.37
C GLU A 219 3.46 -11.73 14.82
N GLY A 220 4.42 -12.65 14.75
CA GLY A 220 4.21 -14.04 15.11
C GLY A 220 3.73 -14.15 16.56
N CYS A 221 2.55 -14.74 16.75
CA CYS A 221 2.20 -15.41 18.00
C CYS A 221 2.96 -16.73 18.14
#